data_AF-A0AAP4EFY6-F1
#
_entry.id   AF-A0AAP4EFY6-F1
#
_cell.length_a   1.000
_cell.length_b   1.000
_cell.length_c   1.000
_cell.angle_alpha   90.00
_cell.angle_beta   90.00
_cell.angle_gamma   90.00
#
_symmetry.space_group_name_H-M   'P 1'
#
loop_
_entity.id
_entity.type
_entity.pdbx_description
1 polymer ?
#
loop_
_entity_poly.entity_id
_entity_poly.type
_entity_poly.pdbx_seq_one_letter_code
_entity_poly.pdbx_strand_id
1 'polypeptide(L)' 'MLTTNGRIILGTISIFTALYLSVHFMIKSLDEKEPKQSFKYLILSTCNMLALIFATNVI' A
#
# COMPACT_ATOMS: atom_id res chain seq x y z
N MET A 1 20.92 -8.85 8.35
CA MET A 1 20.17 -9.83 7.53
C MET A 1 19.07 -10.39 8.41
N LEU A 2 17.79 -10.18 8.07
CA LEU A 2 16.69 -10.70 8.89
C LEU A 2 16.71 -12.23 8.85
N THR A 3 16.46 -12.87 9.99
CA THR A 3 16.23 -14.32 10.03
C THR A 3 15.01 -14.66 9.18
N THR A 4 14.95 -15.87 8.61
CA THR A 4 13.84 -16.31 7.75
C THR A 4 12.47 -16.03 8.37
N ASN A 5 12.33 -16.30 9.68
CA ASN A 5 11.10 -16.01 10.42
C ASN A 5 10.81 -14.50 10.55
N GLY A 6 11.83 -13.68 10.77
CA GLY A 6 11.69 -12.22 10.84
C GLY A 6 11.25 -11.60 9.51
N ARG A 7 11.72 -12.16 8.38
CA ARG A 7 11.33 -11.72 7.03
C ARG A 7 9.86 -12.05 6.73
N ILE A 8 9.38 -13.22 7.14
CA ILE A 8 7.97 -13.62 6.97
C ILE A 8 7.03 -12.72 7.78
N ILE A 9 7.36 -12.46 9.06
CA ILE A 9 6.51 -11.63 9.94
C ILE A 9 6.43 -10.20 9.41
N LEU A 10 7.58 -9.57 9.15
CA LEU A 10 7.61 -8.19 8.63
C LEU A 10 6.98 -8.09 7.25
N GLY A 11 7.20 -9.08 6.41
CA GLY A 11 6.57 -9.18 5.10
C GLY A 11 5.05 -9.23 5.18
N THR A 12 4.52 -10.08 6.06
CA THR A 12 3.07 -10.21 6.28
C THR A 12 2.47 -8.89 6.75
N ILE A 13 3.08 -8.23 7.76
CA ILE A 13 2.63 -6.91 8.24
C ILE A 13 2.66 -5.88 7.11
N SER A 14 3.72 -5.89 6.29
CA SER A 14 3.87 -4.98 5.17
C SER A 14 2.79 -5.18 4.11
N ILE A 15 2.47 -6.43 3.76
CA ILE A 15 1.38 -6.77 2.84
C ILE A 15 0.04 -6.24 3.36
N PHE A 16 -0.33 -6.55 4.60
CA PHE A 16 -1.61 -6.11 5.17
C PHE A 16 -1.71 -4.59 5.23
N THR A 17 -0.61 -3.92 5.61
CA THR A 17 -0.56 -2.47 5.70
C THR A 17 -0.70 -1.83 4.32
N ALA A 18 0.04 -2.31 3.32
CA ALA A 18 -0.03 -1.80 1.95
C ALA A 18 -1.44 -2.00 1.34
N LEU A 19 -2.06 -3.17 1.56
CA LEU A 19 -3.45 -3.43 1.16
C LEU A 19 -4.42 -2.43 1.80
N TYR A 20 -4.34 -2.23 3.11
CA TYR A 20 -5.21 -1.31 3.83
C TYR A 20 -5.07 0.13 3.31
N LEU A 21 -3.84 0.62 3.17
CA LEU A 21 -3.60 1.99 2.68
C LEU A 21 -4.02 2.16 1.22
N SER A 22 -3.79 1.16 0.36
CA SER A 22 -4.24 1.19 -1.04
C SER A 22 -5.74 1.37 -1.14
N VAL A 23 -6.52 0.57 -0.41
CA VAL A 23 -7.98 0.68 -0.40
C VAL A 23 -8.43 2.00 0.21
N HIS A 24 -7.85 2.40 1.34
CA HIS A 24 -8.18 3.65 2.03
C HIS A 24 -7.98 4.87 1.13
N PHE A 25 -6.82 4.97 0.45
CA PHE A 25 -6.56 6.08 -0.46
C PHE A 25 -7.39 6.02 -1.73
N MET A 26 -7.76 4.83 -2.21
CA MET A 26 -8.66 4.69 -3.36
C MET A 26 -10.04 5.23 -3.02
N ILE A 27 -10.63 4.82 -1.89
CA ILE A 27 -11.92 5.34 -1.42
C ILE A 27 -11.84 6.85 -1.24
N LYS A 28 -10.78 7.34 -0.58
CA LYS A 28 -10.57 8.78 -0.37
C LYS A 28 -10.42 9.56 -1.67
N SER A 29 -9.84 8.96 -2.72
CA SER A 29 -9.75 9.58 -4.03
C SER A 29 -11.12 9.72 -4.72
N LEU A 30 -12.03 8.78 -4.47
CA LEU A 30 -13.38 8.79 -5.03
C LEU A 30 -14.31 9.77 -4.30
N ASP A 31 -14.16 9.90 -2.98
CA ASP A 31 -14.99 10.79 -2.16
C ASP A 31 -14.57 12.27 -2.23
N GLU A 32 -13.31 12.54 -2.60
CA GLU A 32 -12.75 13.89 -2.63
C GLU A 32 -13.28 14.71 -3.81
N LYS A 33 -13.91 15.84 -3.51
CA LYS A 33 -14.53 16.71 -4.52
C LYS A 33 -13.52 17.58 -5.27
N GLU A 34 -12.38 17.86 -4.65
CA GLU A 34 -11.31 18.62 -5.29
C GLU A 34 -10.45 17.70 -6.17
N PRO A 35 -10.39 17.93 -7.49
CA PRO A 35 -9.69 17.01 -8.42
C PRO A 35 -8.19 16.90 -8.13
N LYS A 36 -7.57 17.97 -7.63
CA LYS A 36 -6.15 17.99 -7.27
C LYS A 36 -5.85 17.09 -6.06
N GLN A 37 -6.73 17.08 -5.07
CA GLN A 37 -6.58 16.24 -3.88
C GLN A 37 -6.95 14.79 -4.18
N SER A 38 -8.02 14.57 -4.96
CA SER A 38 -8.40 13.25 -5.47
C SER A 38 -7.23 12.59 -6.21
N PHE A 39 -6.57 13.30 -7.13
CA PHE A 39 -5.43 12.79 -7.87
C PHE A 39 -4.23 12.46 -6.96
N LYS A 40 -3.99 13.27 -5.92
CA LYS A 40 -2.95 12.98 -4.91
C LYS A 40 -3.22 11.67 -4.18
N TYR A 41 -4.46 11.41 -3.78
CA TYR A 41 -4.84 10.14 -3.15
C TYR A 41 -4.75 8.95 -4.12
N LEU A 42 -5.08 9.15 -5.39
CA LEU A 42 -4.93 8.13 -6.42
C LEU A 42 -3.45 7.71 -6.60
N ILE A 43 -2.54 8.68 -6.64
CA ILE A 43 -1.09 8.41 -6.66
C ILE A 43 -0.65 7.64 -5.41
N LEU A 44 -1.09 8.07 -4.22
CA LEU A 44 -0.78 7.40 -2.96
C LEU A 44 -1.30 5.94 -2.92
N SER A 45 -2.48 5.69 -3.47
CA SER A 45 -3.04 4.33 -3.60
C SER A 45 -2.19 3.47 -4.55
N THR A 46 -1.82 4.04 -5.69
CA THR A 46 -1.01 3.37 -6.73
C THR A 46 0.39 3.03 -6.23
N CYS A 47 1.05 3.97 -5.53
CA CYS A 47 2.34 3.73 -4.89
C CYS A 47 2.27 2.61 -3.84
N ASN A 48 1.20 2.55 -3.04
CA ASN A 48 1.02 1.44 -2.10
C ASN A 48 0.77 0.10 -2.80
N MET A 49 0.08 0.08 -3.94
CA MET A 49 -0.08 -1.15 -4.73
C MET A 49 1.26 -1.62 -5.31
N LEU A 50 2.11 -0.70 -5.76
CA LEU A 50 3.48 -1.05 -6.19
C LEU A 50 4.32 -1.59 -5.02
N ALA A 51 4.20 -0.99 -3.84
CA ALA A 51 4.85 -1.48 -2.62
C ALA A 51 4.34 -2.87 -2.21
N LEU A 52 3.05 -3.15 -2.39
CA LEU A 52 2.45 -4.45 -2.15
C LEU A 52 3.01 -5.52 -3.10
N ILE A 53 3.14 -5.22 -4.39
CA ILE A 53 3.74 -6.12 -5.39
C ILE A 53 5.19 -6.43 -5.00
N PHE A 54 5.96 -5.40 -4.61
CA PHE A 54 7.32 -5.57 -4.14
C PHE A 54 7.39 -6.44 -2.88
N ALA A 55 6.59 -6.13 -1.86
CA ALA A 55 6.54 -6.90 -0.61
C ALA A 55 6.20 -8.37 -0.87
N THR A 56 5.25 -8.64 -1.75
CA THR A 56 4.84 -10.01 -2.11
C THR A 56 5.93 -10.77 -2.87
N ASN A 57 6.69 -10.09 -3.74
CA ASN A 57 7.80 -10.70 -4.47
C ASN A 57 9.07 -10.88 -3.61
N VAL A 58 9.18 -10.16 -2.50
CA VAL A 58 10.36 -10.15 -1.61
C VAL A 58 10.20 -11.07 -0.41
N ILE A 59 9.05 -11.69 -0.18
CA ILE A 59 8.84 -12.68 0.88
C ILE A 59 9.07 -14.08 0.31
#